data_AF-A0A2N3T503-F1
#
_entry.id   AF-A0A2N3T503-F1
#
_cell.length_a   1.000
_cell.length_b   1.000
_cell.length_c   1.000
_cell.angle_alpha   90.00
_cell.angle_beta   90.00
_cell.angle_gamma   90.00
#
_symmetry.space_group_name_H-M   'P 1'
#
loop_
_entity.id
_entity.type
_entity.pdbx_description
1 polymer ?
#
loop_
_entity_poly.entity_id
_entity_poly.type
_entity_poly.pdbx_seq_one_letter_code
_entity_poly.pdbx_strand_id
1 'polypeptide(L)'
;MNFLLTGVIAITGLITIFLLIGLINKLWQERLGWNAYGNGRDGITYTQKIDKKWEYIEIDREILTKKVNQVIYFKTEKEWSEYPKWAQNRMEIINRIKSKYPMNITEYKN
;
A
#
# COMPACT_ATOMS: atom_id res chain seq x y z
N MET A 1 -44.92 12.98 -1.33
CA MET A 1 -44.49 12.03 -0.29
C MET A 1 -43.54 10.97 -0.87
N ASN A 2 -42.45 11.38 -1.53
CA ASN A 2 -41.48 10.45 -2.15
C ASN A 2 -40.03 10.71 -1.73
N PHE A 3 -39.74 11.81 -1.03
CA PHE A 3 -38.38 12.19 -0.65
C PHE A 3 -37.68 11.16 0.25
N LEU A 4 -38.45 10.47 1.12
CA LEU A 4 -37.90 9.40 1.96
C LEU A 4 -37.50 8.17 1.13
N LEU A 5 -38.31 7.77 0.16
CA LEU A 5 -38.01 6.61 -0.71
C LEU A 5 -36.80 6.90 -1.61
N THR A 6 -36.73 8.09 -2.20
CA THR A 6 -35.58 8.51 -3.00
C THR A 6 -34.30 8.58 -2.16
N GLY A 7 -34.41 9.06 -0.91
CA GLY A 7 -33.29 9.09 0.03
C GLY A 7 -32.77 7.69 0.38
N VAL A 8 -33.67 6.73 0.63
CA VAL A 8 -33.29 5.33 0.93
C VAL A 8 -32.59 4.68 -0.27
N ILE A 9 -33.10 4.87 -1.48
CA ILE A 9 -32.48 4.32 -2.70
C ILE A 9 -31.09 4.92 -2.94
N ALA A 10 -30.92 6.22 -2.69
CA ALA A 10 -29.61 6.88 -2.84
C ALA A 10 -28.58 6.32 -1.84
N ILE A 11 -28.99 6.13 -0.58
CA ILE A 11 -28.11 5.58 0.47
C ILE A 11 -27.73 4.13 0.17
N THR A 12 -28.70 3.29 -0.19
CA THR A 12 -28.43 1.88 -0.52
C THR A 12 -27.55 1.75 -1.75
N GLY A 13 -27.75 2.60 -2.77
CA GLY A 13 -26.89 2.71 -3.94
C GLY A 13 -25.46 3.12 -3.59
N LEU A 14 -25.27 4.08 -2.70
CA LEU A 14 -23.93 4.47 -2.23
C LEU A 14 -23.23 3.32 -1.51
N ILE A 15 -23.94 2.63 -0.61
CA ILE A 15 -23.39 1.49 0.14
C ILE A 15 -22.94 0.38 -0.81
N THR A 16 -23.76 0.02 -1.81
CA THR A 16 -23.41 -1.03 -2.76
C THR A 16 -22.21 -0.65 -3.62
N ILE A 17 -22.08 0.61 -4.03
CA ILE A 17 -20.90 1.11 -4.75
C ILE A 17 -19.63 0.96 -3.90
N PHE A 18 -19.67 1.37 -2.63
CA PHE A 18 -18.52 1.22 -1.73
C PHE A 18 -18.10 -0.26 -1.54
N LEU A 19 -19.07 -1.17 -1.41
CA LEU A 19 -18.80 -2.60 -1.30
C LEU A 19 -18.17 -3.16 -2.58
N LEU A 20 -18.65 -2.76 -3.76
CA LEU A 20 -18.07 -3.19 -5.04
C LEU A 20 -16.63 -2.70 -5.20
N ILE A 21 -16.33 -1.46 -4.84
CA ILE A 21 -14.95 -0.92 -4.86
C ILE A 21 -14.04 -1.76 -3.94
N GLY A 22 -14.50 -2.07 -2.72
CA GLY A 22 -13.76 -2.93 -1.79
C GLY A 22 -13.49 -4.33 -2.34
N LEU A 23 -14.50 -4.95 -2.98
CA LEU A 23 -14.38 -6.27 -3.60
C LEU A 23 -13.37 -6.26 -4.75
N ILE A 24 -13.46 -5.28 -5.65
CA ILE A 24 -12.57 -5.14 -6.80
C ILE A 24 -11.13 -4.95 -6.31
N ASN A 25 -10.91 -4.09 -5.32
CA ASN A 25 -9.59 -3.87 -4.73
C ASN A 25 -9.00 -5.16 -4.14
N LYS A 26 -9.81 -5.95 -3.43
CA LYS A 26 -9.39 -7.24 -2.88
C LYS A 26 -8.99 -8.22 -3.99
N LEU A 27 -9.81 -8.35 -5.03
CA LEU A 27 -9.52 -9.24 -6.17
C LEU A 27 -8.25 -8.81 -6.92
N TRP A 28 -8.03 -7.51 -7.08
CA TRP A 28 -6.82 -6.97 -7.68
C TRP A 28 -5.57 -7.32 -6.87
N GLN A 29 -5.62 -7.17 -5.54
CA GLN A 29 -4.51 -7.55 -4.66
C GLN A 29 -4.21 -9.04 -4.73
N GLU A 30 -5.25 -9.88 -4.71
CA GLU A 30 -5.12 -11.33 -4.87
C GLU A 30 -4.49 -11.72 -6.22
N ARG A 31 -4.84 -11.01 -7.30
CA ARG A 31 -4.27 -11.23 -8.63
C ARG A 31 -2.81 -10.76 -8.73
N LEU A 32 -2.47 -9.61 -8.14
CA LEU A 32 -1.11 -9.09 -8.16
C LEU A 32 -0.17 -9.91 -7.27
N GLY A 33 -0.70 -10.53 -6.21
CA GLY A 33 0.07 -11.31 -5.25
C GLY A 33 0.98 -10.46 -4.38
N TRP A 34 0.85 -9.14 -4.41
CA TRP A 34 1.55 -8.19 -3.54
C TRP A 34 0.72 -6.94 -3.33
N ASN A 35 0.99 -6.22 -2.25
CA ASN A 35 0.41 -4.92 -1.96
C ASN A 35 1.34 -4.12 -1.04
N ALA A 36 1.34 -2.80 -1.15
CA ALA A 36 2.02 -1.91 -0.22
C ALA A 36 0.99 -0.93 0.35
N TYR A 37 0.98 -0.65 1.64
CA TYR A 37 0.09 0.37 2.20
C TYR A 37 0.76 1.12 3.33
N GLY A 38 0.35 2.37 3.54
CA GLY A 38 0.88 3.19 4.63
C GLY A 38 0.42 2.62 5.96
N ASN A 39 1.35 2.46 6.89
CA ASN A 39 1.08 2.09 8.26
C ASN A 39 1.40 3.30 9.16
N GLY A 40 0.34 4.01 9.57
CA GLY A 40 0.49 5.22 10.38
C GLY A 40 1.21 6.35 9.66
N ARG A 41 1.94 7.16 10.44
CA ARG A 41 2.69 8.33 9.95
C ARG A 41 3.99 7.93 9.26
N ASP A 42 4.70 6.97 9.84
CA ASP A 42 6.13 6.77 9.59
C ASP A 42 6.47 5.38 9.03
N GLY A 43 5.48 4.63 8.52
CA GLY A 43 5.70 3.29 8.00
C GLY A 43 4.96 3.00 6.69
N ILE A 44 5.51 2.08 5.92
CA ILE A 44 4.85 1.38 4.82
C ILE A 44 4.94 -0.12 5.12
N THR A 45 3.81 -0.81 5.13
CA THR A 45 3.78 -2.26 5.15
C THR A 45 3.77 -2.76 3.72
N TYR A 46 4.81 -3.49 3.34
CA TYR A 46 4.82 -4.27 2.10
C TYR A 46 4.39 -5.70 2.39
N THR A 47 3.44 -6.20 1.61
CA THR A 47 2.90 -7.54 1.74
C THR A 47 3.05 -8.29 0.43
N GLN A 48 3.34 -9.58 0.52
CA GLN A 48 3.44 -10.47 -0.65
C GLN A 48 2.89 -11.84 -0.32
N LYS A 49 2.21 -12.43 -1.30
CA LYS A 49 1.66 -13.77 -1.20
C LYS A 49 2.75 -14.80 -1.50
N ILE A 50 3.17 -15.54 -0.47
CA ILE A 50 4.14 -16.63 -0.52
C ILE A 50 3.43 -17.90 -0.08
N ASP A 51 3.44 -18.96 -0.88
CA ASP A 51 2.80 -20.25 -0.56
C ASP A 51 1.36 -20.12 -0.04
N LYS A 52 0.56 -19.27 -0.71
CA LYS A 52 -0.83 -18.93 -0.37
C LYS A 52 -1.03 -18.12 0.93
N LYS A 53 0.03 -17.77 1.63
CA LYS A 53 0.00 -16.92 2.83
C LYS A 53 0.47 -15.52 2.49
N TRP A 54 -0.16 -14.53 3.11
CA TRP A 54 0.29 -13.15 3.02
C TRP A 54 1.34 -12.91 4.09
N GLU A 55 2.58 -12.70 3.64
CA GLU A 55 3.71 -12.33 4.48
C GLU A 55 3.96 -10.82 4.35
N TYR A 56 4.60 -10.20 5.34
CA TYR A 56 4.86 -8.76 5.32
C TYR A 56 6.26 -8.38 5.82
N ILE A 57 6.72 -7.23 5.34
CA ILE A 57 7.86 -6.50 5.90
C ILE A 57 7.44 -5.05 6.10
N GLU A 58 8.10 -4.39 7.05
CA GLU A 58 7.93 -2.97 7.31
C GLU A 58 9.04 -2.19 6.61
N ILE A 59 8.69 -1.06 6.01
CA ILE A 59 9.60 -0.14 5.34
C ILE A 59 9.39 1.23 5.98
N ASP A 60 10.48 1.84 6.43
CA ASP A 60 10.43 3.12 7.11
C ASP A 60 10.08 4.25 6.15
N ARG A 61 9.31 5.22 6.65
CA ARG A 61 8.86 6.40 5.92
C ARG A 61 8.87 7.60 6.86
N GLU A 62 9.06 8.79 6.32
CA GLU A 62 8.81 10.03 7.06
C GLU A 62 7.95 10.98 6.24
N ILE A 63 7.00 11.64 6.91
CA ILE A 63 6.17 12.71 6.33
C ILE A 63 6.72 14.07 6.76
N LEU A 64 7.23 14.83 5.78
CA LEU A 64 7.77 16.17 5.98
C LEU A 64 6.65 17.22 5.97
N THR A 65 6.55 17.99 7.05
CA THR A 65 5.45 18.92 7.37
C THR A 65 5.32 20.12 6.45
N LYS A 66 6.38 20.53 5.73
CA LYS A 66 6.38 21.82 5.01
C LYS A 66 5.80 21.82 3.60
N LYS A 67 5.73 20.68 2.89
CA LYS A 67 5.26 20.61 1.49
C LYS A 67 4.50 19.33 1.09
N VAL A 68 4.07 18.51 2.05
CA VAL A 68 3.54 17.14 1.78
C VAL A 68 4.54 16.34 0.94
N ASN A 69 5.81 16.37 1.37
CA ASN A 69 6.82 15.48 0.83
C ASN A 69 6.92 14.27 1.76
N GLN A 70 6.89 13.08 1.17
CA GLN A 70 7.18 11.84 1.88
C GLN A 70 8.56 11.35 1.45
N VAL A 71 9.35 10.87 2.41
CA VAL A 71 10.61 10.18 2.16
C VAL A 71 10.40 8.73 2.55
N ILE A 72 10.77 7.80 1.67
CA ILE A 72 10.76 6.37 1.96
C ILE A 72 12.20 5.94 2.15
N TYR A 73 12.52 5.36 3.31
CA TYR A 73 13.85 4.91 3.66
C TYR A 73 13.96 3.42 3.35
N PHE A 74 14.62 3.11 2.23
CA PHE A 74 14.99 1.75 1.93
C PHE A 74 16.30 1.40 2.64
N LYS A 75 16.28 0.34 3.44
CA LYS A 75 17.50 -0.27 4.00
C LYS A 75 18.57 -0.45 2.92
N THR A 76 19.84 -0.28 3.31
CA THR A 76 21.00 -0.59 2.45
C THR A 76 20.99 -2.07 2.06
N GLU A 77 21.76 -2.48 1.06
CA GLU A 77 21.83 -3.91 0.68
C GLU A 77 22.23 -4.82 1.85
N LYS A 78 23.15 -4.34 2.70
CA LYS A 78 23.59 -5.07 3.89
C LYS A 78 22.46 -5.23 4.90
N GLU A 79 21.76 -4.15 5.24
CA GLU A 79 20.64 -4.17 6.19
C GLU A 79 19.42 -4.91 5.62
N TRP A 80 19.25 -4.93 4.29
CA TRP A 80 18.18 -5.66 3.62
C TRP A 80 18.29 -7.18 3.84
N SER A 81 19.50 -7.69 4.08
CA SER A 81 19.72 -9.10 4.39
C SER A 81 19.05 -9.56 5.70
N GLU A 82 18.65 -8.61 6.57
CA GLU A 82 17.88 -8.90 7.79
C GLU A 82 16.42 -9.30 7.48
N TYR A 83 15.88 -8.93 6.32
CA TYR A 83 14.52 -9.32 5.95
C TYR A 83 14.40 -10.83 5.70
N PRO A 84 13.18 -11.38 5.81
CA PRO A 84 12.94 -12.78 5.49
C PRO A 84 13.42 -13.17 4.09
N LYS A 85 13.77 -14.45 3.90
CA LYS A 85 14.29 -14.98 2.63
C LYS A 85 13.41 -14.66 1.42
N TRP A 86 12.09 -14.66 1.58
CA TRP A 86 11.14 -14.36 0.52
C TRP A 86 11.23 -12.90 0.03
N ALA A 87 11.72 -11.99 0.88
CA ALA A 87 11.83 -10.56 0.62
C ALA A 87 13.22 -10.12 0.13
N GLN A 88 14.09 -11.06 -0.23
CA GLN A 88 15.48 -10.75 -0.61
C GLN A 88 15.62 -10.11 -2.00
N ASN A 89 14.58 -10.15 -2.85
CA ASN A 89 14.59 -9.42 -4.12
C ASN A 89 14.33 -7.91 -3.91
N ARG A 90 15.33 -7.22 -3.36
CA ARG A 90 15.27 -5.80 -2.99
C ARG A 90 14.77 -4.90 -4.11
N MET A 91 15.35 -5.02 -5.30
CA MET A 91 15.01 -4.15 -6.44
C MET A 91 13.57 -4.28 -6.89
N GLU A 92 13.04 -5.51 -6.92
CA GLU A 92 11.64 -5.74 -7.28
C GLU A 92 10.69 -5.10 -6.26
N ILE A 93 10.96 -5.27 -4.97
CA ILE A 93 10.12 -4.71 -3.89
C ILE A 93 10.15 -3.19 -3.93
N ILE A 94 11.33 -2.59 -4.09
CA ILE A 94 11.48 -1.12 -4.23
C ILE A 94 10.67 -0.61 -5.42
N ASN A 95 10.75 -1.26 -6.58
CA ASN A 95 10.00 -0.86 -7.76
C ASN A 95 8.49 -0.94 -7.55
N ARG A 96 8.01 -2.00 -6.88
CA ARG A 96 6.59 -2.16 -6.51
C ARG A 96 6.11 -1.10 -5.52
N ILE A 97 6.94 -0.72 -4.56
CA ILE A 97 6.62 0.35 -3.60
C ILE A 97 6.58 1.69 -4.33
N LYS A 98 7.58 1.99 -5.18
CA LYS A 98 7.64 3.24 -5.95
C LYS A 98 6.49 3.39 -6.95
N SER A 99 5.96 2.29 -7.49
CA SER A 99 4.80 2.36 -8.40
C SER A 99 3.52 2.80 -7.69
N LYS A 100 3.37 2.48 -6.40
CA LYS A 100 2.22 2.89 -5.57
C LYS A 100 2.44 4.21 -4.84
N TYR A 101 3.69 4.52 -4.52
CA TYR A 101 4.12 5.74 -3.87
C TYR A 101 5.12 6.47 -4.78
N PRO A 102 4.65 7.07 -5.90
CA PRO A 102 5.52 7.83 -6.77
C PRO A 102 6.09 9.03 -5.99
N MET A 103 7.36 8.92 -5.60
CA MET A 103 8.08 9.99 -4.92
C MET A 103 8.53 11.02 -5.96
N ASN A 104 8.38 12.31 -5.63
CA ASN A 104 8.86 13.36 -6.52
C ASN A 104 10.36 13.61 -6.34
N ILE A 105 10.92 13.57 -5.12
CA ILE A 105 12.34 13.89 -4.87
C ILE A 105 12.80 13.22 -3.55
N THR A 106 14.09 12.84 -3.51
CA THR A 106 14.96 12.37 -2.39
C THR A 106 14.83 10.93 -1.90
N GLU A 107 15.38 9.98 -2.67
CA GLU A 107 16.15 8.89 -2.06
C GLU A 107 17.47 9.47 -1.54
N TYR A 108 17.80 9.24 -0.27
CA TYR A 108 19.20 9.30 0.13
C TYR A 108 19.89 8.07 -0.47
N LYS A 109 20.80 8.29 -1.42
CA LYS A 109 21.80 7.29 -1.79
C LYS A 109 22.68 7.07 -0.57
N ASN A 110 22.48 5.95 0.12
CA ASN A 110 23.56 5.35 0.92
C ASN A 110 24.45 4.55 -0.02
#